data_AF-A0A1I8BNV2-F1
#
_entry.id   AF-A0A1I8BNV2-F1
#
_cell.length_a   1.000
_cell.length_b   1.000
_cell.length_c   1.000
_cell.angle_alpha   90.00
_cell.angle_beta   90.00
_cell.angle_gamma   90.00
#
_symmetry.space_group_name_H-M   'P 1'
#
loop_
_entity.id
_entity.type
_entity.pdbx_description
1 polymer ?
#
loop_
_entity_poly.entity_id
_entity_poly.type
_entity_poly.pdbx_seq_one_letter_code
_entity_poly.pdbx_strand_id
1 'polypeptide(L)'
;MRGRDHGIPSYNKWRHFCGMETVGSFDQMTAQVSDENVRKVLSANYPSPDDLDLYIGGMVEDPVIGGLVGPTLACIISDQFKRTRDGDRQVLDKL
;
A
#
# COMPACT_ATOMS: atom_id res chain seq x y z
N MET A 1 -4.76 -0.94 15.74
CA MET A 1 -3.29 -1.09 15.91
C MET A 1 -2.78 -2.52 15.70
N ARG A 2 -3.47 -3.40 14.95
CA ARG A 2 -2.99 -4.78 14.73
C ARG A 2 -1.71 -4.91 13.91
N GLY A 3 -1.44 -3.98 13.00
CA GLY A 3 -0.24 -4.06 12.15
C GLY A 3 1.06 -3.97 12.95
N ARG A 4 1.10 -3.12 13.97
CA ARG A 4 2.26 -2.97 14.85
C ARG A 4 2.48 -4.20 15.72
N ASP A 5 1.40 -4.78 16.25
CA ASP A 5 1.44 -6.03 17.01
C ASP A 5 2.03 -7.19 16.19
N HIS A 6 1.81 -7.17 14.88
CA HIS A 6 2.30 -8.16 13.93
C HIS A 6 3.69 -7.82 13.34
N GLY A 7 4.32 -6.71 13.76
CA GLY A 7 5.61 -6.27 13.22
C GLY A 7 5.57 -5.95 11.73
N ILE A 8 4.42 -5.52 11.20
CA ILE A 8 4.28 -5.17 9.79
C ILE A 8 5.17 -3.96 9.49
N PRO A 9 6.06 -4.03 8.47
CA PRO A 9 6.89 -2.90 8.07
C PRO A 9 6.07 -1.69 7.63
N SER A 10 6.72 -0.51 7.64
CA SER A 10 6.08 0.74 7.25
C SER A 10 5.67 0.78 5.78
N TYR A 11 4.82 1.75 5.46
CA TYR A 11 4.34 2.02 4.12
C TYR A 11 5.47 2.14 3.09
N ASN A 12 6.53 2.90 3.37
CA ASN A 12 7.68 3.04 2.47
C ASN A 12 8.41 1.71 2.20
N LYS A 13 8.50 0.82 3.20
CA LYS A 13 9.08 -0.52 3.01
C LYS A 13 8.26 -1.36 2.03
N TRP A 14 6.94 -1.25 2.09
CA TRP A 14 6.03 -1.94 1.17
C TRP A 14 6.03 -1.33 -0.23
N ARG A 15 6.12 0.00 -0.35
CA ARG A 15 6.35 0.66 -1.65
C ARG A 15 7.60 0.13 -2.33
N HIS A 16 8.71 0.07 -1.58
CA HIS A 16 9.97 -0.45 -2.09
C HIS A 16 9.86 -1.93 -2.50
N PHE A 17 9.21 -2.76 -1.69
CA PHE A 17 8.92 -4.17 -2.05
C PHE A 17 8.16 -4.27 -3.38
N CYS A 18 7.21 -3.37 -3.62
CA CYS A 18 6.43 -3.28 -4.86
C CYS A 18 7.16 -2.58 -6.02
N GLY A 19 8.46 -2.29 -5.89
CA GLY A 19 9.25 -1.64 -6.95
C GLY A 19 8.96 -0.16 -7.15
N MET A 20 8.25 0.48 -6.21
CA MET A 20 8.00 1.91 -6.23
C MET A 20 9.04 2.67 -5.42
N GLU A 21 9.30 3.91 -5.81
CA GLU A 21 10.14 4.82 -5.01
C GLU A 21 9.47 5.14 -3.67
N THR A 22 10.30 5.25 -2.64
CA THR A 22 9.91 5.73 -1.32
C THR A 22 9.66 7.23 -1.36
N VAL A 23 8.76 7.73 -0.51
CA VAL A 23 8.52 9.16 -0.36
C VAL A 23 9.27 9.70 0.86
N GLY A 24 9.94 10.85 0.71
CA GLY A 24 10.65 11.54 1.79
C GLY A 24 9.79 12.55 2.55
N SER A 25 8.65 12.96 2.00
CA SER A 25 7.67 13.80 2.68
C SER A 25 6.25 13.48 2.23
N PHE A 26 5.25 13.82 3.04
CA PHE A 26 3.84 13.62 2.68
C PHE A 26 3.44 14.42 1.43
N ASP A 27 4.04 15.59 1.19
CA ASP A 27 3.79 16.38 -0.01
C ASP A 27 4.29 15.72 -1.30
N GLN A 28 5.27 14.81 -1.21
CA GLN A 28 5.73 14.02 -2.37
C GLN A 28 4.74 12.92 -2.76
N MET A 29 3.72 12.63 -1.94
CA MET A 29 2.70 11.62 -2.22
C MET A 29 1.65 12.08 -3.25
N THR A 30 1.82 13.22 -3.92
CA THR A 30 0.82 13.79 -4.85
C THR A 30 0.39 12.84 -5.97
N ALA A 31 1.28 11.95 -6.41
CA ALA A 31 0.98 10.96 -7.42
C ALA A 31 0.16 9.77 -6.91
N GLN A 32 0.12 9.54 -5.60
CA GLN A 32 -0.63 8.43 -4.99
C GLN A 32 -1.82 8.91 -4.17
N VAL A 33 -1.78 10.11 -3.62
CA VAL A 33 -2.84 10.72 -2.80
C VAL A 33 -3.06 12.13 -3.34
N SER A 34 -4.04 12.29 -4.24
CA SER A 34 -4.32 13.58 -4.88
C SER A 34 -4.88 14.62 -3.91
N ASP A 35 -5.68 14.19 -2.93
CA ASP A 35 -6.29 15.06 -1.91
C ASP A 35 -5.24 15.64 -0.94
N GLU A 36 -5.03 16.94 -1.03
CA GLU A 36 -4.11 17.69 -0.16
C GLU A 36 -4.50 17.65 1.32
N ASN A 37 -5.79 17.63 1.64
CA ASN A 37 -6.25 17.56 3.03
C ASN A 37 -5.86 16.23 3.66
N VAL A 38 -5.92 15.14 2.89
CA VAL A 38 -5.45 13.83 3.36
C VAL A 38 -3.96 13.88 3.65
N ARG A 39 -3.14 14.42 2.74
CA ARG A 39 -1.69 14.58 2.96
C ARG A 39 -1.38 15.43 4.20
N LYS A 40 -2.12 16.51 4.43
CA LYS A 40 -2.01 17.35 5.64
C LYS A 40 -2.33 16.58 6.90
N VAL A 41 -3.44 15.83 6.91
CA VAL A 41 -3.81 15.00 8.06
C VAL A 41 -2.74 13.95 8.36
N LEU A 42 -2.15 13.32 7.33
CA LEU A 42 -1.04 12.38 7.54
C LEU A 42 0.15 13.07 8.20
N SER A 43 0.56 14.24 7.67
CA SER A 43 1.71 15.00 8.21
C SER A 43 1.49 15.48 9.65
N ALA A 44 0.23 15.69 10.06
CA ALA A 44 -0.11 16.07 11.42
C ALA A 44 -0.06 14.88 12.41
N ASN A 45 -0.18 13.64 11.94
CA ASN A 45 -0.27 12.45 12.78
C ASN A 45 0.99 11.58 12.75
N TYR A 46 1.83 11.72 11.72
CA TYR A 46 3.03 10.92 11.52
C TYR A 46 4.25 11.84 11.34
N PRO A 47 5.35 11.62 12.09
CA PRO A 47 6.56 12.44 11.96
C PRO A 47 7.23 12.33 10.58
N SER A 48 7.19 11.15 9.98
CA SER A 48 7.77 10.85 8.67
C SER A 48 6.91 9.84 7.91
N PRO A 49 6.91 9.85 6.55
CA PRO A 49 6.35 8.75 5.77
C PRO A 49 6.98 7.38 6.07
N ASP A 50 8.19 7.34 6.63
CA ASP A 50 8.81 6.09 7.11
C ASP A 50 8.15 5.52 8.37
N ASP A 51 7.40 6.33 9.12
CA ASP A 51 6.60 5.92 10.28
C ASP A 51 5.15 5.58 9.91
N LEU A 52 4.75 5.84 8.66
CA LEU A 52 3.39 5.63 8.19
C LEU A 52 3.05 4.14 8.18
N ASP A 53 2.00 3.76 8.91
CA ASP A 53 1.53 2.38 8.96
C ASP A 53 1.03 1.94 7.57
N LEU A 54 1.38 0.73 7.11
CA LEU A 54 0.97 0.20 5.80
C LEU A 54 -0.54 0.35 5.58
N TYR A 55 -1.35 -0.03 6.57
CA TYR A 55 -2.81 -0.02 6.41
C TYR A 55 -3.34 1.39 6.15
N ILE A 56 -2.84 2.40 6.88
CA ILE A 56 -3.23 3.79 6.66
C ILE A 56 -2.74 4.25 5.30
N GLY A 57 -1.44 4.07 5.02
CA GLY A 57 -0.82 4.50 3.76
C GLY A 57 -1.49 3.90 2.53
N GLY A 58 -1.81 2.60 2.55
CA GLY A 58 -2.47 1.92 1.43
C GLY A 58 -3.94 2.30 1.24
N MET A 59 -4.66 2.65 2.31
CA MET A 59 -6.08 3.01 2.24
C MET A 59 -6.33 4.43 1.72
N VAL A 60 -5.36 5.32 1.89
CA VAL A 60 -5.48 6.71 1.43
C VAL A 60 -5.05 6.91 -0.02
N GLU A 61 -4.43 5.91 -0.64
CA GLU A 61 -4.04 6.00 -2.04
C GLU A 61 -5.25 6.02 -2.95
N ASP A 62 -5.19 6.86 -3.98
CA ASP A 62 -6.19 6.93 -5.03
C ASP A 62 -6.27 5.60 -5.79
N PRO A 63 -7.47 5.11 -6.12
CA PRO A 63 -7.63 3.87 -6.86
C PRO A 63 -6.89 3.87 -8.21
N VAL A 64 -6.29 2.74 -8.56
CA VAL A 64 -5.78 2.52 -9.92
C VAL A 64 -6.92 2.51 -10.94
N ILE A 65 -6.61 2.78 -12.21
CA ILE A 65 -7.61 2.79 -13.29
C ILE A 65 -8.30 1.42 -13.37
N GLY A 66 -9.63 1.42 -13.22
CA GLY A 66 -10.45 0.20 -13.24
C GLY A 66 -10.38 -0.63 -11.95
N GLY A 67 -9.74 -0.13 -10.89
CA GLY A 67 -9.64 -0.78 -9.59
C GLY A 67 -10.34 0.00 -8.47
N LEU A 68 -10.32 -0.58 -7.26
CA LEU A 68 -10.90 0.02 -6.04
C LEU A 68 -9.84 0.39 -5.00
N VAL A 69 -8.58 0.03 -5.23
CA VAL A 69 -7.47 0.24 -4.29
C VAL A 69 -6.31 0.92 -5.01
N GLY A 70 -5.49 1.63 -4.25
CA GLY A 70 -4.29 2.26 -4.78
C GLY A 70 -3.16 1.28 -5.12
N PRO A 71 -2.08 1.77 -5.74
CA PRO A 71 -1.01 0.96 -6.30
C PRO A 71 -0.31 0.03 -5.29
N THR A 72 -0.11 0.47 -4.04
CA THR A 72 0.53 -0.33 -3.00
C THR A 72 -0.32 -1.55 -2.65
N LEU A 73 -1.61 -1.34 -2.38
CA LEU A 73 -2.53 -2.44 -2.08
C LEU A 73 -2.80 -3.31 -3.31
N ALA A 74 -2.88 -2.73 -4.51
CA ALA A 74 -3.02 -3.49 -5.76
C ALA A 74 -1.85 -4.48 -5.94
N CYS A 75 -0.61 -4.04 -5.71
CA CYS A 75 0.57 -4.90 -5.75
C CYS A 75 0.49 -6.02 -4.70
N ILE A 76 0.25 -5.70 -3.43
CA ILE A 76 0.23 -6.69 -2.35
C ILE A 76 -0.89 -7.71 -2.56
N ILE A 77 -2.11 -7.23 -2.83
CA ILE A 77 -3.28 -8.09 -3.04
C ILE A 77 -3.05 -9.00 -4.25
N SER A 78 -2.61 -8.44 -5.38
CA SER A 78 -2.40 -9.24 -6.60
C SER A 78 -1.31 -10.30 -6.43
N ASP A 79 -0.18 -9.99 -5.77
CA ASP A 79 0.88 -10.96 -5.47
C ASP A 79 0.35 -12.09 -4.58
N GLN A 80 -0.40 -11.77 -3.51
CA GLN A 80 -0.96 -12.80 -2.63
C GLN A 80 -2.00 -13.67 -3.36
N PHE A 81 -2.96 -13.08 -4.06
CA PHE A 81 -3.97 -13.85 -4.82
C PHE A 81 -3.33 -14.71 -5.90
N LYS A 82 -2.31 -14.20 -6.61
CA LYS A 82 -1.55 -14.97 -7.59
C LYS A 82 -0.89 -16.18 -6.95
N ARG A 83 -0.17 -16.01 -5.83
CA ARG A 83 0.48 -17.11 -5.10
C ARG A 83 -0.52 -18.15 -4.64
N THR A 84 -1.66 -17.74 -4.10
CA THR A 84 -2.72 -18.66 -3.68
C THR A 84 -3.27 -19.44 -4.86
N ARG A 85 -3.60 -18.77 -5.97
CA ARG A 85 -4.09 -19.42 -7.20
C ARG A 85 -3.08 -20.41 -7.77
N ASP A 86 -1.83 -19.97 -7.92
CA ASP A 86 -0.76 -20.76 -8.54
C ASP A 86 -0.33 -21.92 -7.61
N GLY A 87 -0.45 -21.75 -6.29
CA GLY A 87 -0.13 -22.76 -5.27
C GLY A 87 -1.26 -23.77 -5.00
N ASP A 88 -2.52 -23.42 -5.24
CA ASP A 88 -3.65 -24.30 -4.97
C ASP A 88 -3.87 -25.29 -6.12
N ARG A 89 -3.72 -26.58 -5.84
CA ARG A 89 -3.89 -27.67 -6.81
C ARG A 89 -5.33 -27.81 -7.31
N GLN A 90 -6.31 -27.37 -6.52
CA GLN A 90 -7.74 -27.57 -6.81
C GLN A 90 -8.37 -26.43 -7.62
N VAL A 91 -7.65 -25.31 -7.80
CA VAL A 91 -8.11 -24.21 -8.64
C VAL A 91 -8.26 -24.70 -10.09
N LEU A 92 -9.49 -24.64 -10.59
CA LEU A 92 -9.92 -25.27 -11.84
C LEU A 92 -9.34 -24.61 -13.10
N ASP A 93 -8.82 -23.39 -12.99
CA ASP A 93 -8.34 -22.59 -14.13
C ASP A 93 -6.87 -22.84 -14.50
N LYS A 94 -6.29 -23.99 -14.08
CA LYS A 94 -4.93 -24.42 -14.43
C LYS A 94 -4.83 -25.19 -15.77
N LEU A 95 -5.83 -25.07 -16.65
CA LEU A 95 -5.85 -25.69 -17.98
C LEU A 95 -5.19 -24.79 -19.03
#